data_AF-A0A009H3N6-F1
#
_entry.id   AF-A0A009H3N6-F1
#
_cell.length_a   1.000
_cell.length_b   1.000
_cell.length_c   1.000
_cell.angle_alpha   90.00
_cell.angle_beta   90.00
_cell.angle_gamma   90.00
#
_symmetry.space_group_name_H-M   'P 1'
#
loop_
_entity.id
_entity.type
_entity.pdbx_description
1 polymer ?
#
loop_
_entity_poly.entity_id
_entity_poly.type
_entity_poly.pdbx_seq_one_letter_code
_entity_poly.pdbx_strand_id
1 'polypeptide(L)' 'MKSVLCHQAKLQVVDQPKLTPAKGQVLLEVVRCGICGSDLHMQHHCDH' A
#
# COMPACT_ATOMS: atom_id res chain seq x y z
N MET A 1 -9.60 -0.22 7.45
CA MET A 1 -8.19 0.23 7.59
C MET A 1 -7.87 1.08 6.37
N LYS A 2 -7.17 2.21 6.52
CA LYS A 2 -6.81 3.03 5.34
C LYS A 2 -5.50 2.53 4.71
N SER A 3 -5.43 2.53 3.39
CA SER A 3 -4.21 2.21 2.62
C SER A 3 -4.03 3.17 1.46
N VAL A 4 -2.79 3.38 1.02
CA VAL A 4 -2.51 4.05 -0.26
C VAL A 4 -2.50 2.98 -1.37
N LEU A 5 -3.36 3.15 -2.37
CA LEU A 5 -3.45 2.29 -3.55
C LEU A 5 -2.89 3.04 -4.76
N CYS A 6 -2.00 2.40 -5.51
CA CYS A 6 -1.59 2.87 -6.83
C CYS A 6 -2.38 2.13 -7.91
N HIS A 7 -3.14 2.85 -8.72
CA HIS A 7 -3.85 2.29 -9.85
C HIS A 7 -3.91 3.32 -10.98
N GLN A 8 -3.58 2.91 -12.21
CA GLN A 8 -3.55 3.81 -13.38
C GLN A 8 -2.72 5.08 -13.10
N ALA A 9 -1.50 4.88 -12.58
CA ALA A 9 -0.57 5.94 -12.17
C ALA A 9 -1.11 6.94 -11.12
N LYS A 10 -2.22 6.64 -10.45
CA LYS A 10 -2.81 7.47 -9.40
C LYS A 10 -2.69 6.83 -8.03
N LEU A 11 -2.19 7.61 -7.07
CA LEU A 11 -2.18 7.26 -5.66
C LEU A 11 -3.48 7.74 -5.01
N GLN A 12 -4.20 6.84 -4.34
CA GLN A 12 -5.44 7.15 -3.64
C GLN A 12 -5.47 6.51 -2.26
N VAL A 13 -5.96 7.24 -1.27
CA VAL A 13 -6.26 6.66 0.04
C VAL A 13 -7.61 5.96 -0.04
N VAL A 14 -7.63 4.66 0.20
CA VAL A 14 -8.84 3.83 0.15
C VAL A 14 -9.06 3.12 1.48
N ASP A 15 -10.32 2.80 1.78
CA ASP A 15 -10.66 1.94 2.91
C ASP A 15 -10.56 0.45 2.48
N GLN A 16 -9.81 -0.32 3.25
CA GLN A 16 -9.60 -1.75 3.09
C GLN A 16 -10.27 -2.53 4.23
N PRO A 17 -10.72 -3.77 3.98
CA PRO A 17 -11.22 -4.66 5.01
C PRO A 17 -10.13 -4.98 6.04
N LYS A 18 -10.55 -5.48 7.20
CA LYS A 18 -9.61 -5.92 8.22
C LYS A 18 -8.91 -7.20 7.77
N LEU A 19 -7.59 -7.22 7.87
CA LEU A 19 -6.77 -8.39 7.53
C LEU A 19 -6.87 -9.46 8.64
N THR A 20 -6.89 -10.73 8.23
CA THR A 20 -6.79 -11.89 9.14
C THR A 20 -5.52 -12.66 8.79
N PRO A 21 -4.51 -12.74 9.67
CA PRO A 21 -3.26 -13.42 9.36
C PRO A 21 -3.47 -14.94 9.23
N ALA A 22 -2.83 -15.55 8.23
CA ALA A 22 -2.74 -16.99 8.10
C ALA A 22 -1.66 -17.59 9.02
N LYS A 23 -1.55 -18.93 9.05
CA LYS A 23 -0.51 -19.62 9.82
C LYS A 23 0.88 -19.12 9.41
N GLY A 24 1.65 -18.62 10.38
CA GLY A 24 3.00 -18.08 10.16
C GLY A 24 3.05 -16.60 9.78
N GLN A 25 1.92 -15.91 9.68
CA GLN A 25 1.85 -14.46 9.44
C GLN A 25 1.56 -13.70 10.73
N VAL A 26 1.94 -12.43 10.77
CA VAL A 26 1.59 -11.47 11.83
C VAL A 26 0.90 -10.25 11.21
N LEU A 27 -0.02 -9.63 11.96
CA LEU A 27 -0.63 -8.37 11.60
C LEU A 27 0.03 -7.25 12.41
N LEU A 28 0.56 -6.24 11.72
CA LEU A 28 1.22 -5.09 12.33
C LEU A 28 0.32 -3.85 12.28
N GLU A 29 0.35 -3.06 13.35
CA GLU A 29 -0.13 -1.68 13.32
C GLU A 29 1.00 -0.78 12.82
N VAL A 30 0.85 -0.24 11.62
CA VAL A 30 1.85 0.66 11.01
C VAL A 30 1.69 2.06 11.58
N VAL A 31 2.62 2.48 12.44
CA VAL A 31 2.61 3.83 13.05
C VAL A 31 3.22 4.88 12.12
N ARG A 32 4.24 4.50 11.35
CA ARG A 32 4.95 5.32 10.35
C ARG A 32 5.48 4.43 9.21
N CYS A 33 5.54 4.98 8.00
CA CYS A 33 6.19 4.38 6.84
C CYS A 33 6.86 5.50 6.03
N GLY A 34 8.09 5.28 5.58
CA GLY A 34 8.79 6.22 4.70
C GLY A 34 8.38 6.04 3.24
N ILE A 35 8.56 7.09 2.43
CA ILE A 35 8.40 7.01 0.97
C ILE A 35 9.79 6.82 0.37
N CYS A 36 9.97 5.78 -0.42
CA CYS A 36 11.18 5.53 -1.19
C CYS A 36 11.02 6.07 -2.62
N GLY A 37 12.12 6.42 -3.28
CA GLY A 37 12.09 6.76 -4.71
C GLY A 37 11.50 5.64 -5.58
N SER A 38 11.67 4.38 -5.17
CA SER A 38 11.10 3.22 -5.88
C SER A 38 9.56 3.23 -5.92
N ASP A 39 8.91 3.77 -4.90
CA ASP A 39 7.45 3.86 -4.86
C ASP A 39 6.94 4.82 -5.95
N LEU A 40 7.68 5.92 -6.17
CA LEU A 40 7.39 6.90 -7.21
C LEU A 40 7.70 6.37 -8.61
N HIS A 41 8.82 5.65 -8.77
CA HIS A 41 9.12 4.95 -10.03
C HIS A 41 8.00 3.97 -10.39
N MET A 42 7.50 3.20 -9.42
CA MET A 42 6.36 2.30 -9.63
C MET A 42 5.12 3.06 -10.06
N GLN A 43 4.78 4.16 -9.39
CA GLN A 43 3.62 4.99 -9.74
C GLN A 43 3.68 5.49 -11.19
N HIS A 44 4.82 6.06 -11.62
CA HIS A 44 4.99 6.61 -12.96
C HIS A 44 4.90 5.58 -14.09
N HIS A 45 5.07 4.30 -13.78
CA HIS A 45 5.01 3.20 -14.74
C HIS A 45 3.80 2.27 -14.54
N CYS A 46 2.85 2.65 -13.69
CA CYS A 46 1.72 1.81 -13.29
C CYS A 46 0.56 1.81 -14.32
N ASP A 47 0.72 2.50 -15.45
CA ASP A 47 -0.24 2.62 -16.54
C ASP A 47 0.27 2.06 -17.89
N HIS A 48 1.46 1.47 -17.91
CA HIS A 48 1.95 0.61 -19.00
C HIS A 48 1.33 -0.78 -18.95
#